data_AF-A0A4R5W628-F1
#
_entry.id   AF-A0A4R5W628-F1
#
_cell.length_a   1.000
_cell.length_b   1.000
_cell.length_c   1.000
_cell.angle_alpha   90.00
_cell.angle_beta   90.00
_cell.angle_gamma   90.00
#
_symmetry.space_group_name_H-M   'P 1'
#
loop_
_entity.id
_entity.type
_entity.pdbx_description
1 polymer ?
#
loop_
_entity_poly.entity_id
_entity_poly.type
_entity_poly.pdbx_seq_one_letter_code
_entity_poly.pdbx_strand_id
1 'polypeptide(L)' 'MIWASWADFFAMGGYAFYVWGSVLMVTLCVVLELVALRLRSKNALRLAKAVNKSSKPNQSESS' A
#
# COMPACT_ATOMS: atom_id res chain seq x y z
N MET A 1 -38.79 8.59 4.75
CA MET A 1 -37.43 9.15 4.94
C MET A 1 -36.53 8.09 5.54
N ILE A 2 -36.04 7.19 4.72
CA ILE A 2 -34.85 6.39 5.02
C ILE A 2 -34.38 5.99 3.63
N TRP A 3 -33.21 6.48 3.22
CA TRP A 3 -32.56 6.04 2.00
C TRP A 3 -32.14 4.59 2.28
N ALA A 4 -33.10 3.67 2.12
CA ALA A 4 -32.92 2.27 2.39
C ALA A 4 -32.08 1.71 1.26
N SER A 5 -30.86 1.35 1.60
CA SER A 5 -30.07 0.36 0.87
C SER A 5 -29.11 0.92 -0.16
N TRP A 6 -27.83 0.65 0.09
CA TRP A 6 -26.79 0.49 -0.90
C TRP A 6 -27.25 -0.35 -2.11
N ALA A 7 -28.19 -1.28 -1.89
CA ALA A 7 -28.84 -2.07 -2.93
C ALA A 7 -29.52 -1.23 -4.02
N ASP A 8 -30.16 -0.09 -3.71
CA ASP A 8 -30.78 0.80 -4.71
C ASP A 8 -29.73 1.50 -5.58
N PHE A 9 -28.57 1.85 -4.99
CA PHE A 9 -27.43 2.40 -5.73
C PHE A 9 -26.86 1.40 -6.73
N PHE A 10 -26.77 0.11 -6.36
CA PHE A 10 -26.35 -0.96 -7.26
C PHE A 10 -27.46 -1.32 -8.28
N ALA A 11 -28.73 -1.21 -7.89
CA ALA A 11 -29.90 -1.55 -8.71
C ALA A 11 -30.28 -0.46 -9.73
N MET A 12 -29.70 0.74 -9.67
CA MET A 12 -29.83 1.78 -10.71
C MET A 12 -29.15 1.40 -12.06
N GLY A 13 -28.69 0.15 -12.17
CA GLY A 13 -28.68 -0.63 -13.42
C GLY A 13 -27.54 -0.35 -14.39
N GLY A 14 -26.90 0.82 -14.34
CA GLY A 14 -25.83 1.18 -15.29
C GLY A 14 -24.70 2.01 -14.69
N TYR A 15 -25.01 2.97 -13.82
CA TYR A 15 -24.00 3.93 -13.35
C TYR A 15 -23.07 3.40 -12.24
N ALA A 16 -23.56 2.48 -11.40
CA ALA A 16 -22.74 1.90 -10.34
C ALA A 16 -21.49 1.20 -10.91
N PHE A 17 -21.63 0.45 -12.01
CA PHE A 17 -20.50 -0.20 -12.67
C PHE A 17 -19.43 0.79 -13.14
N TYR A 18 -19.82 1.96 -13.65
CA TYR A 18 -18.87 3.01 -14.04
C TYR A 18 -18.14 3.61 -12.84
N VAL A 19 -18.87 3.92 -11.75
CA VAL A 19 -18.29 4.47 -10.52
C VAL A 19 -17.32 3.46 -9.91
N TRP A 20 -17.76 2.22 -9.75
CA TRP A 20 -16.92 1.14 -9.21
C TRP A 20 -15.74 0.82 -10.13
N GLY A 21 -15.91 0.85 -11.45
CA GLY A 21 -14.80 0.66 -12.39
C GLY A 21 -13.73 1.74 -12.28
N SER A 22 -14.13 3.01 -12.15
CA SER A 22 -13.19 4.13 -11.94
C SER A 22 -12.49 4.07 -10.58
N VAL A 23 -13.24 3.81 -9.50
CA VAL A 23 -12.68 3.61 -8.15
C VAL A 23 -11.73 2.41 -8.12
N LEU A 24 -12.07 1.32 -8.80
CA LEU A 24 -11.23 0.15 -8.94
C LEU A 24 -9.94 0.50 -9.71
N MET A 25 -10.02 1.26 -10.80
CA MET A 25 -8.85 1.69 -11.56
C MET A 25 -7.89 2.55 -10.72
N VAL A 26 -8.42 3.54 -9.99
CA VAL A 26 -7.60 4.36 -9.09
C VAL A 26 -6.98 3.50 -7.99
N THR A 27 -7.77 2.62 -7.36
CA THR A 27 -7.29 1.71 -6.32
C THR A 27 -6.18 0.79 -6.85
N LEU A 28 -6.33 0.29 -8.08
CA LEU A 28 -5.37 -0.58 -8.72
C LEU A 28 -4.06 0.16 -9.02
N CYS A 29 -4.12 1.39 -9.55
CA CYS A 29 -2.94 2.25 -9.72
C CYS A 29 -2.20 2.49 -8.40
N VAL A 30 -2.93 2.83 -7.33
CA VAL A 30 -2.33 3.05 -6.01
C VAL A 30 -1.66 1.78 -5.49
N VAL A 31 -2.32 0.62 -5.61
CA VAL A 31 -1.76 -0.67 -5.18
C VAL A 31 -0.48 -1.00 -5.97
N LEU A 32 -0.49 -0.80 -7.28
CA LEU A 32 0.69 -1.02 -8.12
C LEU A 32 1.86 -0.11 -7.70
N GLU A 33 1.59 1.17 -7.48
CA GLU A 33 2.59 2.12 -6.99
C GLU A 33 3.15 1.67 -5.63
N LEU A 34 2.27 1.23 -4.72
CA LEU A 34 2.67 0.76 -3.39
C LEU A 34 3.52 -0.51 -3.46
N VAL A 35 3.22 -1.44 -4.37
CA VAL A 35 4.00 -2.66 -4.60
C VAL A 35 5.36 -2.31 -5.21
N ALA A 36 5.40 -1.44 -6.22
CA ALA A 36 6.63 -0.98 -6.85
C ALA A 36 7.52 -0.24 -5.83
N LEU A 37 6.92 0.62 -5.00
CA LEU A 37 7.59 1.34 -3.93
C LEU A 37 8.11 0.38 -2.86
N ARG A 38 7.34 -0.64 -2.47
CA ARG A 38 7.81 -1.68 -1.53
C ARG A 38 8.96 -2.49 -2.11
N LEU A 39 8.91 -2.86 -3.39
CA LEU A 39 10.03 -3.55 -4.06
C LEU A 39 11.31 -2.71 -4.01
N ARG A 40 11.21 -1.40 -4.29
CA ARG A 40 12.35 -0.47 -4.18
C ARG A 40 12.80 -0.25 -2.75
N SER A 41 11.87 -0.14 -1.81
CA SER A 41 12.15 0.07 -0.39
C SER A 41 12.90 -1.11 0.23
N LYS A 42 12.67 -2.34 -0.24
CA LYS A 42 13.48 -3.52 0.16
C LYS A 42 14.96 -3.34 -0.16
N ASN A 43 15.32 -2.64 -1.24
CA ASN A 43 16.71 -2.36 -1.59
C ASN A 43 17.30 -1.26 -0.70
N ALA A 44 16.53 -0.20 -0.41
CA ALA A 44 16.98 0.88 0.49
C ALA A 44 17.16 0.40 1.94
N LEU A 45 16.25 -0.44 2.44
CA LEU A 45 16.35 -1.02 3.79
C LEU A 45 17.51 -2.01 3.94
N ARG A 46 17.90 -2.70 2.85
CA ARG A 46 19.09 -3.56 2.85
C ARG A 46 20.37 -2.74 3.02
N LEU A 47 20.47 -1.60 2.34
CA LEU A 47 21.59 -0.67 2.49
C LEU A 47 21.61 -0.01 3.88
N ALA A 48 20.45 0.45 4.37
CA ALA A 48 20.34 1.03 5.72
C ALA A 48 20.70 0.03 6.83
N LYS A 49 20.31 -1.25 6.70
CA LYS A 49 20.72 -2.31 7.64
C LYS A 49 22.21 -2.62 7.56
N ALA A 50 22.81 -2.59 6.36
CA ALA A 50 24.25 -2.78 6.21
C ALA A 50 25.05 -1.66 6.90
N VAL A 51 24.60 -0.41 6.77
CA VAL A 51 25.19 0.74 7.48
C VAL A 51 25.06 0.61 8.99
N ASN A 52 23.86 0.30 9.50
CA ASN A 52 23.63 0.18 10.95
C ASN A 52 24.43 -0.98 11.57
N LYS A 53 24.66 -2.07 10.81
CA LYS A 53 25.46 -3.21 11.30
C LYS A 53 26.94 -2.84 11.52
N SER A 54 27.47 -1.89 10.77
CA SER A 54 28.85 -1.39 10.96
C SER A 54 28.98 -0.40 12.12
N SER A 55 27.87 0.16 12.62
CA SER A 55 27.83 1.08 13.76
C SER A 55 27.54 0.41 15.11
N LYS A 56 27.69 -0.92 15.21
CA LYS A 56 27.79 -1.60 16.50
C LYS A 56 29.28 -1.86 16.82
N PRO A 57 30.07 -0.84 17.23
CA PRO A 57 31.44 -1.08 17.65
C PRO A 57 31.45 -1.74 19.04
N ASN A 58 32.27 -2.78 19.19
CA ASN A 58 32.95 -3.16 20.43
C ASN A 58 32.15 -3.13 21.74
N GLN A 59 31.21 -4.07 21.89
CA GLN A 59 30.65 -4.48 23.20
C GLN A 59 31.19 -5.84 23.66
N SER A 60 32.42 -6.21 23.27
CA SER A 60 33.02 -7.51 23.64
C SER A 60 34.52 -7.45 23.98
N GLU A 61 35.11 -6.27 24.18
CA GLU A 61 36.54 -6.15 24.52
C GLU A 61 36.76 -5.36 25.81
N SER A 62 35.85 -5.52 26.78
CA SER A 62 36.05 -5.11 28.17
C SER A 62 35.51 -6.21 29.09
N SER A 63 36.29 -7.27 29.24
CA SER A 63 36.20 -8.24 30.34
C SER A 63 37.57 -8.85 30.58
#